data_AF-A0A1H6FJN7-F1
#
_entry.id   AF-A0A1H6FJN7-F1
#
_cell.length_a   1.000
_cell.length_b   1.000
_cell.length_c   1.000
_cell.angle_alpha   90.00
_cell.angle_beta   90.00
_cell.angle_gamma   90.00
#
_symmetry.space_group_name_H-M   'P 1'
#
loop_
_entity.id
_entity.type
_entity.pdbx_description
1 polymer ?
#
loop_
_entity_poly.entity_id
_entity_poly.type
_entity_poly.pdbx_seq_one_letter_code
_entity_poly.pdbx_strand_id
1 'polypeptide(L)'
;MLLLAMTLASSQLPAFSPGLAAAQCVDENDAHDFDAQAECLKSLIRDHREVSAVHRFAKPVLRAEIDRCVTDYSDGEKSDWNMIQICANRDEASLRETSLGNTRFDAERARVRCAKEQKEDRPDLVLEDCFKYEIIGARNFTLFQAIYPDAAIQSSFRICLERWTADNLTDWGMVFYCAQDQLDGLERLAPRGNR
;
A
#
# COMPACT_ATOMS: atom_id res chain seq x y z
N MET A 1 1.82 43.67 -17.75
CA MET A 1 1.13 42.49 -17.19
C MET A 1 2.09 41.31 -17.28
N LEU A 2 2.76 40.95 -16.18
CA LEU A 2 3.52 39.70 -16.10
C LEU A 2 2.52 38.56 -15.93
N LEU A 3 2.35 37.75 -16.97
CA LEU A 3 1.74 36.43 -16.86
C LEU A 3 2.78 35.51 -16.22
N LEU A 4 2.67 35.27 -14.91
CA LEU A 4 3.32 34.12 -14.27
C LEU A 4 2.69 32.86 -14.89
N ALA A 5 3.42 32.21 -15.79
CA ALA A 5 3.13 30.84 -16.16
C ALA A 5 3.38 29.99 -14.91
N MET A 6 2.30 29.66 -14.18
CA MET A 6 2.33 28.56 -13.22
C MET A 6 2.54 27.29 -14.05
N THR A 7 3.81 26.92 -14.24
CA THR A 7 4.14 25.56 -14.65
C THR A 7 3.63 24.67 -13.54
N LEU A 8 2.51 24.00 -13.79
CA LEU A 8 2.11 22.80 -13.06
C LEU A 8 3.26 21.82 -13.20
N ALA A 9 4.22 21.89 -12.27
CA ALA A 9 5.11 20.78 -12.02
C ALA A 9 4.16 19.67 -11.59
N SER A 10 3.87 18.75 -12.50
CA SER A 10 3.37 17.45 -12.13
C SER A 10 4.37 16.92 -11.11
N SER A 11 4.03 16.98 -9.82
CA SER A 11 4.85 16.44 -8.75
C SER A 11 4.99 14.96 -9.03
N GLN A 12 6.14 14.59 -9.59
CA GLN A 12 6.54 13.20 -9.58
C GLN A 12 6.88 12.90 -8.13
N LEU A 13 6.36 11.78 -7.62
CA LEU A 13 6.75 11.30 -6.31
C LEU A 13 8.28 11.21 -6.23
N PRO A 14 8.88 11.49 -5.06
CA PRO A 14 10.32 11.30 -4.89
C PRO A 14 10.68 9.85 -5.19
N ALA A 15 11.81 9.65 -5.85
CA ALA A 15 12.28 8.30 -6.18
C ALA A 15 12.66 7.55 -4.89
N PHE A 16 12.31 6.26 -4.82
CA PHE A 16 12.79 5.41 -3.74
C PHE A 16 14.31 5.25 -3.81
N SER A 17 15.00 5.59 -2.72
CA SER A 17 16.46 5.42 -2.58
C SER A 17 16.75 4.27 -1.60
N PRO A 18 17.19 3.09 -2.08
CA PRO A 18 17.53 1.97 -1.20
C PRO A 18 18.60 2.29 -0.16
N GLY A 19 19.56 3.17 -0.51
CA GLY A 19 20.61 3.59 0.41
C GLY A 19 20.09 4.45 1.56
N LEU A 20 19.21 5.41 1.28
CA LEU A 20 18.60 6.24 2.31
C LEU A 20 17.61 5.43 3.16
N ALA A 21 16.86 4.51 2.56
CA ALA A 21 15.96 3.62 3.28
C ALA A 21 16.72 2.68 4.22
N ALA A 22 17.85 2.13 3.79
CA ALA A 22 18.70 1.30 4.66
C ALA A 22 19.26 2.10 5.84
N ALA A 23 19.71 3.35 5.62
CA ALA A 23 20.13 4.23 6.70
C ALA A 23 18.98 4.53 7.67
N GLN A 24 17.78 4.83 7.16
CA GLN A 24 16.59 5.05 7.98
C GLN A 24 16.25 3.84 8.86
N CYS A 25 16.40 2.62 8.33
CA CYS A 25 16.17 1.41 9.12
C CYS A 25 17.11 1.29 10.32
N VAL A 26 18.38 1.66 10.15
CA VAL A 26 19.36 1.65 11.24
C VAL A 26 19.10 2.78 12.23
N ASP A 27 18.92 4.01 11.73
CA ASP A 27 18.93 5.22 12.56
C ASP A 27 17.60 5.45 13.30
N GLU A 28 16.47 5.04 12.71
CA GLU A 28 15.14 5.33 13.25
C GLU A 28 14.39 4.10 13.76
N ASN A 29 14.73 2.91 13.27
CA ASN A 29 14.03 1.67 13.61
C ASN A 29 14.90 0.70 14.43
N ASP A 30 16.09 1.13 14.88
CA ASP A 30 17.03 0.35 15.70
C ASP A 30 17.41 -1.02 15.06
N ALA A 31 17.32 -1.10 13.72
CA ALA A 31 17.56 -2.33 12.98
C ALA A 31 19.08 -2.53 12.77
N HIS A 32 19.76 -3.05 13.78
CA HIS A 32 21.22 -3.18 13.78
C HIS A 32 21.75 -4.50 13.21
N ASP A 33 20.92 -5.55 13.13
CA ASP A 33 21.27 -6.81 12.49
C ASP A 33 20.69 -6.93 11.06
N PHE A 34 21.22 -7.89 10.30
CA PHE A 34 20.88 -8.07 8.89
C PHE A 34 19.40 -8.41 8.67
N ASP A 35 18.81 -9.22 9.56
CA ASP A 35 17.42 -9.66 9.41
C ASP A 35 16.46 -8.51 9.71
N ALA A 36 16.72 -7.74 10.78
CA ALA A 36 15.97 -6.54 11.11
C ALA A 36 16.05 -5.49 9.99
N GLN A 37 17.24 -5.28 9.41
CA GLN A 37 17.40 -4.34 8.29
C GLN A 37 16.65 -4.81 7.05
N ALA A 38 16.69 -6.11 6.75
CA ALA A 38 15.98 -6.68 5.60
C ALA A 38 14.46 -6.53 5.74
N GLU A 39 13.90 -6.82 6.92
CA GLU A 39 12.47 -6.66 7.20
C GLU A 39 12.03 -5.20 7.18
N CYS A 40 12.82 -4.30 7.78
CA CYS A 40 12.54 -2.86 7.71
C CYS A 40 12.57 -2.35 6.26
N LEU A 41 13.60 -2.72 5.48
CA LEU A 41 13.71 -2.30 4.09
C LEU A 41 12.55 -2.86 3.24
N LYS A 42 12.14 -4.11 3.49
CA LYS A 42 10.95 -4.71 2.86
C LYS A 42 9.70 -3.89 3.17
N SER A 43 9.52 -3.45 4.42
CA SER A 43 8.43 -2.56 4.81
C SER A 43 8.47 -1.23 4.06
N LEU A 44 9.61 -0.54 4.03
CA LEU A 44 9.72 0.75 3.34
C LEU A 44 9.49 0.67 1.83
N ILE A 45 9.98 -0.40 1.18
CA ILE A 45 9.71 -0.68 -0.24
C ILE A 45 8.20 -0.88 -0.47
N ARG A 46 7.56 -1.65 0.42
CA ARG A 46 6.13 -1.90 0.37
C ARG A 46 5.33 -0.60 0.48
N ASP A 47 5.63 0.22 1.48
CA ASP A 47 4.93 1.46 1.76
C ASP A 47 5.08 2.46 0.58
N HIS A 48 6.30 2.56 0.02
CA HIS A 48 6.55 3.32 -1.21
C HIS A 48 5.71 2.83 -2.41
N ARG A 49 5.62 1.51 -2.63
CA ARG A 49 4.81 0.95 -3.73
C ARG A 49 3.33 1.25 -3.54
N GLU A 50 2.83 1.18 -2.31
CA GLU A 50 1.45 1.52 -1.97
C GLU A 50 1.15 2.97 -2.28
N VAL A 51 1.96 3.91 -1.77
CA VAL A 51 1.82 5.34 -2.06
C VAL A 51 1.88 5.59 -3.57
N SER A 52 2.84 4.98 -4.26
CA SER A 52 2.98 5.09 -5.71
C SER A 52 1.74 4.59 -6.47
N ALA A 53 1.17 3.47 -6.04
CA ALA A 53 -0.02 2.89 -6.61
C ALA A 53 -1.22 3.81 -6.40
N VAL A 54 -1.46 4.27 -5.17
CA VAL A 54 -2.57 5.17 -4.86
C VAL A 54 -2.42 6.48 -5.63
N HIS A 55 -1.25 7.12 -5.61
CA HIS A 55 -0.98 8.37 -6.33
C HIS A 55 -1.26 8.27 -7.84
N ARG A 56 -0.84 7.16 -8.47
CA ARG A 56 -1.02 6.93 -9.90
C ARG A 56 -2.49 6.87 -10.31
N PHE A 57 -3.34 6.22 -9.53
CA PHE A 57 -4.75 6.01 -9.85
C PHE A 57 -5.71 6.96 -9.13
N ALA A 58 -5.21 7.78 -8.20
CA ALA A 58 -6.00 8.79 -7.50
C ALA A 58 -6.59 9.82 -8.47
N LYS A 59 -7.83 10.24 -8.18
CA LYS A 59 -8.43 11.43 -8.78
C LYS A 59 -7.65 12.68 -8.36
N PRO A 60 -7.76 13.81 -9.09
CA PRO A 60 -6.95 15.01 -8.82
C PRO A 60 -7.02 15.53 -7.38
N VAL A 61 -8.20 15.49 -6.75
CA VAL A 61 -8.36 15.95 -5.36
C VAL A 61 -7.57 15.07 -4.39
N LEU A 62 -7.74 13.75 -4.48
CA LEU A 62 -7.00 12.80 -3.67
C LEU A 62 -5.49 12.84 -3.94
N ARG A 63 -5.10 13.04 -5.20
CA ARG A 63 -3.68 13.16 -5.57
C ARG A 63 -3.02 14.33 -4.83
N ALA A 64 -3.69 15.48 -4.77
CA ALA A 64 -3.18 16.65 -4.05
C ALA A 64 -3.00 16.40 -2.55
N GLU A 65 -3.85 15.57 -1.94
CA GLU A 65 -3.66 15.18 -0.54
C GLU A 65 -2.45 14.25 -0.35
N ILE A 66 -2.22 13.34 -1.29
CA ILE A 66 -1.02 12.48 -1.29
C ILE A 66 0.24 13.33 -1.49
N ASP A 67 0.21 14.29 -2.43
CA ASP A 67 1.30 15.24 -2.65
C ASP A 67 1.63 16.04 -1.37
N ARG A 68 0.59 16.44 -0.62
CA ARG A 68 0.78 17.07 0.70
C ARG A 68 1.42 16.11 1.69
N CYS A 69 0.94 14.87 1.80
CA CYS A 69 1.55 13.87 2.69
C CYS A 69 3.03 13.65 2.37
N VAL A 70 3.38 13.56 1.08
CA VAL A 70 4.77 13.48 0.64
C VAL A 70 5.55 14.71 1.08
N THR A 71 4.99 15.91 0.89
CA THR A 71 5.66 17.16 1.31
C THR A 71 5.88 17.23 2.82
N ASP A 72 4.90 16.79 3.63
CA ASP A 72 4.96 16.86 5.09
C ASP A 72 5.96 15.86 5.70
N TYR A 73 6.21 14.74 5.01
CA TYR A 73 7.04 13.64 5.50
C TYR A 73 8.27 13.34 4.61
N SER A 74 8.64 14.29 3.75
CA SER A 74 9.90 14.29 3.01
C SER A 74 10.75 15.49 3.43
N ASP A 75 12.02 15.23 3.73
CA ASP A 75 13.03 16.26 4.01
C ASP A 75 14.21 16.09 3.04
N GLY A 76 14.30 16.98 2.05
CA GLY A 76 15.27 16.88 0.97
C GLY A 76 15.13 15.58 0.17
N GLU A 77 16.16 14.73 0.22
CA GLU A 77 16.17 13.42 -0.45
C GLU A 77 15.58 12.29 0.41
N LYS A 78 15.33 12.55 1.71
CA LYS A 78 14.80 11.55 2.64
C LYS A 78 13.28 11.60 2.64
N SER A 79 12.64 10.44 2.58
CA SER A 79 11.18 10.32 2.65
C SER A 79 10.82 9.22 3.63
N ASP A 80 10.03 9.57 4.64
CA ASP A 80 9.48 8.58 5.56
C ASP A 80 8.26 7.92 4.92
N TRP A 81 8.52 6.89 4.11
CA TRP A 81 7.49 6.21 3.33
C TRP A 81 6.40 5.58 4.20
N ASN A 82 6.73 5.15 5.42
CA ASN A 82 5.74 4.65 6.37
C ASN A 82 4.78 5.77 6.78
N MET A 83 5.31 6.93 7.19
CA MET A 83 4.47 8.06 7.58
C MET A 83 3.68 8.65 6.41
N ILE A 84 4.26 8.70 5.21
CA ILE A 84 3.55 9.08 3.98
C ILE A 84 2.38 8.12 3.71
N GLN A 85 2.61 6.80 3.84
CA GLN A 85 1.57 5.79 3.64
C GLN A 85 0.44 5.93 4.67
N ILE A 86 0.79 6.11 5.96
CA ILE A 86 -0.18 6.32 7.04
C ILE A 86 -1.00 7.59 6.76
N CYS A 87 -0.35 8.68 6.37
CA CYS A 87 -1.01 9.94 6.02
C CYS A 87 -1.95 9.78 4.83
N ALA A 88 -1.50 9.15 3.74
CA ALA A 88 -2.29 8.92 2.53
C ALA A 88 -3.51 8.03 2.77
N ASN A 89 -3.48 7.21 3.83
CA ASN A 89 -4.56 6.30 4.22
C ASN A 89 -5.46 6.82 5.33
N ARG A 90 -5.15 7.99 5.90
CA ARG A 90 -5.88 8.53 7.05
C ARG A 90 -7.28 9.00 6.69
N ASP A 91 -7.48 9.53 5.48
CA ASP A 91 -8.78 10.03 5.06
C ASP A 91 -9.70 8.88 4.59
N GLU A 92 -10.86 8.73 5.24
CA GLU A 92 -11.85 7.73 4.85
C GLU A 92 -12.51 8.05 3.50
N ALA A 93 -12.58 9.32 3.10
CA ALA A 93 -13.13 9.68 1.78
C ALA A 93 -12.18 9.23 0.66
N SER A 94 -10.87 9.43 0.81
CA SER A 94 -9.78 8.82 0.02
C SER A 94 -9.91 7.30 -0.12
N LEU A 95 -10.12 6.61 1.01
CA LEU A 95 -10.25 5.16 1.06
C LEU A 95 -11.48 4.65 0.32
N ARG A 96 -12.64 5.31 0.54
CA ARG A 96 -13.91 4.93 -0.10
C ARG A 96 -13.90 5.24 -1.59
N GLU A 97 -13.44 6.41 -2.03
CA GLU A 97 -13.54 6.80 -3.45
C GLU A 97 -12.71 5.90 -4.38
N THR A 98 -11.58 5.39 -3.89
CA THR A 98 -10.69 4.51 -4.67
C THR A 98 -11.07 3.03 -4.56
N SER A 99 -11.65 2.62 -3.43
CA SER A 99 -12.21 1.25 -3.25
C SER A 99 -13.55 1.05 -3.95
N LEU A 100 -14.32 2.11 -4.21
CA LEU A 100 -15.59 2.05 -4.96
C LEU A 100 -15.43 1.64 -6.43
N GLY A 101 -14.19 1.56 -6.95
CA GLY A 101 -13.88 0.91 -8.22
C GLY A 101 -13.70 -0.62 -8.12
N ASN A 102 -13.51 -1.17 -6.92
CA ASN A 102 -13.41 -2.60 -6.67
C ASN A 102 -14.81 -3.19 -6.44
N THR A 103 -15.44 -3.69 -7.50
CA THR A 103 -16.76 -4.34 -7.42
C THR A 103 -16.79 -5.61 -6.57
N ARG A 104 -15.64 -6.10 -6.08
CA ARG A 104 -15.53 -7.28 -5.23
C ARG A 104 -15.50 -6.95 -3.73
N PHE A 105 -15.24 -5.70 -3.34
CA PHE A 105 -15.28 -5.32 -1.92
C PHE A 105 -16.73 -5.20 -1.46
N ASP A 106 -17.09 -5.97 -0.44
CA ASP A 106 -18.40 -5.94 0.20
C ASP A 106 -18.25 -5.47 1.64
N ALA A 107 -18.70 -4.23 1.90
CA ALA A 107 -18.56 -3.59 3.21
C ALA A 107 -19.36 -4.29 4.32
N GLU A 108 -20.48 -4.93 4.00
CA GLU A 108 -21.23 -5.71 5.01
C GLU A 108 -20.46 -6.97 5.37
N ARG A 109 -19.94 -7.69 4.38
CA ARG A 109 -19.12 -8.89 4.61
C ARG A 109 -17.83 -8.58 5.35
N ALA A 110 -17.16 -7.49 5.04
CA ALA A 110 -15.96 -7.05 5.77
C ALA A 110 -16.29 -6.78 7.25
N ARG A 111 -17.42 -6.13 7.56
CA ARG A 111 -17.86 -5.94 8.95
C ARG A 111 -18.19 -7.26 9.65
N VAL A 112 -18.83 -8.19 8.95
CA VAL A 112 -19.10 -9.55 9.48
C VAL A 112 -17.79 -10.28 9.79
N ARG A 113 -16.79 -10.22 8.90
CA ARG A 113 -15.46 -10.78 9.14
C ARG A 113 -14.83 -10.17 10.38
N CYS A 114 -14.79 -8.84 10.49
CA CYS A 114 -14.22 -8.16 11.66
C CYS A 114 -14.92 -8.52 12.97
N ALA A 115 -16.25 -8.62 12.97
CA ALA A 115 -17.00 -9.07 14.14
C ALA A 115 -16.71 -10.52 14.51
N LYS A 116 -16.51 -11.39 13.50
CA LYS A 116 -16.11 -12.79 13.71
C LYS A 116 -14.70 -12.87 14.30
N GLU A 117 -13.73 -12.19 13.71
CA GLU A 117 -12.34 -12.13 14.20
C GLU A 117 -12.29 -11.60 15.64
N GLN A 118 -13.04 -10.53 15.95
CA GLN A 118 -13.11 -10.02 17.32
C GLN A 118 -13.66 -11.07 18.30
N LYS A 119 -14.73 -11.76 17.92
CA LYS A 119 -15.40 -12.73 18.80
C LYS A 119 -14.59 -14.00 19.01
N GLU A 120 -13.90 -14.49 17.98
CA GLU A 120 -13.31 -15.83 17.96
C GLU A 120 -11.80 -15.81 18.22
N ASP A 121 -11.07 -14.84 17.66
CA ASP A 121 -9.61 -14.87 17.62
C ASP A 121 -8.97 -13.72 18.42
N ARG A 122 -9.60 -12.53 18.43
CA ARG A 122 -9.03 -11.29 18.98
C ARG A 122 -10.07 -10.43 19.71
N PRO A 123 -10.45 -10.77 20.96
CA PRO A 123 -11.44 -10.02 21.74
C PRO A 123 -11.13 -8.53 21.95
N ASP A 124 -9.86 -8.15 21.85
CA ASP A 124 -9.35 -6.78 21.96
C ASP A 124 -9.39 -6.00 20.64
N LEU A 125 -9.74 -6.64 19.53
CA LEU A 125 -9.81 -6.01 18.21
C LEU A 125 -10.83 -4.86 18.22
N VAL A 126 -10.39 -3.66 17.84
CA VAL A 126 -11.28 -2.53 17.56
C VAL A 126 -11.90 -2.72 16.18
N LEU A 127 -13.23 -2.91 16.12
CA LEU A 127 -13.95 -3.23 14.88
C LEU A 127 -13.74 -2.19 13.77
N GLU A 128 -13.69 -0.91 14.14
CA GLU A 128 -13.49 0.18 13.19
C GLU A 128 -12.10 0.12 12.56
N ASP A 129 -11.07 -0.19 13.35
CA ASP A 129 -9.70 -0.34 12.85
C ASP A 129 -9.61 -1.55 11.92
N CYS A 130 -10.21 -2.68 12.31
CA CYS A 130 -10.31 -3.85 11.43
C CYS A 130 -10.97 -3.50 10.10
N PHE A 131 -12.11 -2.80 10.14
CA PHE A 131 -12.83 -2.43 8.93
C PHE A 131 -12.01 -1.50 8.03
N LYS A 132 -11.24 -0.58 8.62
CA LYS A 132 -10.29 0.27 7.88
C LYS A 132 -9.19 -0.57 7.22
N TYR A 133 -8.61 -1.55 7.92
CA TYR A 133 -7.63 -2.46 7.36
C TYR A 133 -8.19 -3.26 6.17
N GLU A 134 -9.43 -3.73 6.26
CA GLU A 134 -10.10 -4.42 5.14
C GLU A 134 -10.25 -3.51 3.91
N ILE A 135 -10.66 -2.25 4.10
CA ILE A 135 -10.78 -1.29 3.00
C ILE A 135 -9.42 -1.01 2.35
N ILE A 136 -8.38 -0.80 3.17
CA ILE A 136 -7.01 -0.55 2.69
C ILE A 136 -6.50 -1.74 1.89
N GLY A 137 -6.64 -2.96 2.41
CA GLY A 137 -6.23 -4.19 1.74
C GLY A 137 -6.96 -4.37 0.40
N ALA A 138 -8.28 -4.17 0.38
CA ALA A 138 -9.09 -4.32 -0.83
C ALA A 138 -8.72 -3.31 -1.91
N ARG A 139 -8.53 -2.05 -1.52
CA ARG A 139 -8.08 -0.98 -2.42
C ARG A 139 -6.71 -1.30 -2.99
N ASN A 140 -5.73 -1.58 -2.12
CA ASN A 140 -4.36 -1.79 -2.56
C ASN A 140 -4.22 -3.03 -3.44
N PHE A 141 -4.93 -4.12 -3.13
CA PHE A 141 -4.97 -5.31 -3.98
C PHE A 141 -5.49 -4.97 -5.40
N THR A 142 -6.59 -4.24 -5.51
CA THR A 142 -7.12 -3.81 -6.83
C THR A 142 -6.15 -2.92 -7.59
N LEU A 143 -5.52 -1.96 -6.91
CA LEU A 143 -4.54 -1.08 -7.53
C LEU A 143 -3.33 -1.87 -8.05
N PHE A 144 -2.84 -2.83 -7.27
CA PHE A 144 -1.71 -3.67 -7.67
C PHE A 144 -2.09 -4.59 -8.83
N GLN A 145 -3.30 -5.17 -8.85
CA GLN A 145 -3.78 -5.90 -10.02
C GLN A 145 -3.80 -5.04 -11.28
N ALA A 146 -4.16 -3.75 -11.19
CA ALA A 146 -4.15 -2.84 -12.32
C ALA A 146 -2.73 -2.44 -12.79
N ILE A 147 -1.75 -2.41 -11.87
CA ILE A 147 -0.35 -2.05 -12.18
C ILE A 147 0.38 -3.18 -12.90
N TYR A 148 0.08 -4.43 -12.54
CA TYR A 148 0.79 -5.61 -13.01
C TYR A 148 -0.10 -6.46 -13.94
N PRO A 149 -0.41 -6.02 -15.18
CA PRO A 149 -1.35 -6.70 -16.07
C PRO A 149 -0.83 -8.03 -16.64
N ASP A 150 0.43 -8.39 -16.37
CA ASP A 150 1.06 -9.62 -16.84
C ASP A 150 0.30 -10.87 -16.36
N ALA A 151 0.06 -11.82 -17.27
CA ALA A 151 -0.78 -12.98 -17.00
C ALA A 151 -0.21 -13.92 -15.92
N ALA A 152 1.12 -14.03 -15.80
CA ALA A 152 1.74 -14.83 -14.75
C ALA A 152 1.53 -14.16 -13.39
N ILE A 153 1.69 -12.84 -13.31
CA ILE A 153 1.46 -12.08 -12.07
C ILE A 153 -0.04 -12.10 -11.68
N GLN A 154 -0.94 -11.93 -12.65
CA GLN A 154 -2.39 -12.01 -12.43
C GLN A 154 -2.81 -13.38 -11.86
N SER A 155 -2.12 -14.46 -12.24
CA SER A 155 -2.38 -15.78 -11.67
C SER A 155 -2.04 -15.82 -10.17
N SER A 156 -0.94 -15.18 -9.75
CA SER A 156 -0.60 -15.06 -8.33
C SER A 156 -1.64 -14.28 -7.53
N PHE A 157 -2.14 -13.15 -8.06
CA PHE A 157 -3.22 -12.40 -7.40
C PHE A 157 -4.49 -13.25 -7.22
N ARG A 158 -4.87 -14.03 -8.25
CA ARG A 158 -6.03 -14.93 -8.16
C ARG A 158 -5.85 -15.99 -7.08
N ILE A 159 -4.68 -16.63 -7.01
CA ILE A 159 -4.36 -17.62 -5.97
C ILE A 159 -4.49 -17.01 -4.57
N CYS A 160 -3.98 -15.79 -4.37
CA CYS A 160 -4.09 -15.10 -3.09
C CYS A 160 -5.55 -14.78 -2.73
N LEU A 161 -6.35 -14.31 -3.68
CA LEU A 161 -7.77 -14.04 -3.46
C LEU A 161 -8.54 -15.31 -3.09
N GLU A 162 -8.31 -16.40 -3.80
CA GLU A 162 -8.95 -17.70 -3.54
C GLU A 162 -8.55 -18.28 -2.18
N ARG A 163 -7.26 -18.21 -1.83
CA ARG A 163 -6.73 -18.74 -0.56
C ARG A 163 -7.31 -18.03 0.67
N TRP A 164 -7.52 -16.72 0.58
CA TRP A 164 -7.96 -15.89 1.70
C TRP A 164 -9.42 -15.47 1.60
N THR A 165 -10.22 -16.23 0.83
CA THR A 165 -11.68 -16.13 0.81
C THR A 165 -12.28 -17.46 1.25
N ALA A 166 -13.01 -17.45 2.38
CA ALA A 166 -13.69 -18.62 2.93
C ALA A 166 -15.11 -18.25 3.36
N ASP A 167 -16.09 -19.12 3.11
CA ASP A 167 -17.51 -18.87 3.44
C ASP A 167 -18.05 -17.54 2.91
N ASN A 168 -17.55 -17.10 1.74
CA ASN A 168 -17.82 -15.79 1.16
C ASN A 168 -17.41 -14.61 2.06
N LEU A 169 -16.45 -14.79 2.96
CA LEU A 169 -15.75 -13.74 3.68
C LEU A 169 -14.32 -13.68 3.16
N THR A 170 -13.91 -12.51 2.69
CA THR A 170 -12.56 -12.27 2.20
C THR A 170 -11.78 -11.51 3.25
N ASP A 171 -10.60 -12.02 3.59
CA ASP A 171 -9.61 -11.31 4.40
C ASP A 171 -8.76 -10.43 3.48
N TRP A 172 -9.20 -9.19 3.27
CA TRP A 172 -8.53 -8.32 2.31
C TRP A 172 -7.14 -7.91 2.74
N GLY A 173 -6.88 -7.85 4.05
CA GLY A 173 -5.53 -7.66 4.59
C GLY A 173 -4.60 -8.79 4.15
N MET A 174 -5.02 -10.04 4.35
CA MET A 174 -4.21 -11.21 3.99
C MET A 174 -4.15 -11.48 2.49
N VAL A 175 -5.22 -11.19 1.73
CA VAL A 175 -5.22 -11.22 0.26
C VAL A 175 -4.14 -10.29 -0.27
N PHE A 176 -4.09 -9.06 0.22
CA PHE A 176 -3.12 -8.07 -0.22
C PHE A 176 -1.70 -8.42 0.22
N TYR A 177 -1.51 -8.82 1.48
CA TYR A 177 -0.22 -9.28 1.99
C TYR A 177 0.34 -10.45 1.16
N CYS A 178 -0.50 -11.46 0.87
CA CYS A 178 -0.12 -12.57 0.00
C CYS A 178 0.33 -12.09 -1.37
N ALA A 179 -0.42 -11.17 -1.98
CA ALA A 179 -0.09 -10.65 -3.30
C ALA A 179 1.27 -9.93 -3.34
N GLN A 180 1.58 -9.16 -2.30
CA GLN A 180 2.89 -8.52 -2.16
C GLN A 180 4.01 -9.55 -2.03
N ASP A 181 3.82 -10.58 -1.20
CA ASP A 181 4.82 -11.63 -1.04
C ASP A 181 5.08 -12.41 -2.35
N GLN A 182 4.02 -12.64 -3.14
CA GLN A 182 4.15 -13.22 -4.49
C GLN A 182 4.96 -12.31 -5.44
N LEU A 183 4.72 -11.00 -5.42
CA LEU A 183 5.47 -10.04 -6.23
C LEU A 183 6.94 -10.00 -5.83
N ASP A 184 7.24 -9.95 -4.53
CA ASP A 184 8.61 -9.97 -4.03
C ASP A 184 9.33 -11.26 -4.44
N GLY A 185 8.65 -12.41 -4.36
CA GLY A 185 9.18 -13.68 -4.84
C GLY A 185 9.50 -13.65 -6.34
N LEU A 186 8.59 -13.12 -7.16
CA LEU A 186 8.77 -13.02 -8.61
C LEU A 186 9.93 -12.09 -9.00
N GLU A 187 10.08 -10.96 -8.32
CA GLU A 187 11.18 -10.02 -8.58
C GLU A 187 12.55 -10.59 -8.18
N ARG A 188 12.61 -11.42 -7.14
CA ARG A 188 13.85 -12.15 -6.77
C ARG A 188 14.24 -13.17 -7.84
N LEU A 189 13.27 -13.74 -8.53
CA LEU A 189 13.46 -14.76 -9.57
C LEU A 189 13.64 -14.16 -10.96
N ALA A 190 13.21 -12.91 -11.17
CA ALA A 190 13.42 -12.22 -12.43
C ALA A 190 14.92 -12.12 -12.70
N PRO A 191 15.41 -12.60 -13.87
CA PRO A 191 16.81 -12.44 -14.21
C PRO A 191 17.13 -10.95 -14.14
N ARG A 192 18.16 -10.59 -13.37
CA ARG A 192 18.70 -9.22 -13.28
C ARG A 192 19.29 -8.85 -14.64
N GLY A 193 18.42 -8.61 -15.62
CA GLY A 193 18.78 -8.14 -16.94
C GLY A 193 19.17 -6.69 -16.83
N ASN A 194 20.44 -6.41 -17.15
CA ASN A 194 21.04 -5.09 -17.34
C ASN A 194 20.00 -4.00 -17.67
N ARG A 195 19.67 -3.16 -16.67
CA ARG A 195 19.15 -1.82 -16.90
C ARG A 195 20.29 -0.84 -16.68
#